data_AF-A0ABD0PIL1-F1
#
_entry.id   AF-A0ABD0PIL1-F1
#
_cell.length_a   1.000
_cell.length_b   1.000
_cell.length_c   1.000
_cell.angle_alpha   90.00
_cell.angle_beta   90.00
_cell.angle_gamma   90.00
#
_symmetry.space_group_name_H-M   'P 1'
#
loop_
_entity.id
_entity.type
_entity.pdbx_description
1 polymer ?
#
loop_
_entity_poly.entity_id
_entity_poly.type
_entity_poly.pdbx_seq_one_letter_code
_entity_poly.pdbx_strand_id
1 'polypeptide(L)'
;MAVGKTAVKVVRLGRISYHSAMKVQQQHIKQHLDSPNTSPNTLLLCEHEPVYTIGIRQAPYPPKEEQRLKALGADFFRTNRGGLITFHGPGQLVCYPILNLGCFKKSVRWYVCELERT
;
A
#
# COMPACT_ATOMS: atom_id res chain seq x y z
N MET A 1 -18.04 2.23 -24.63
CA MET A 1 -17.40 0.90 -24.49
C MET A 1 -17.48 0.49 -23.04
N ALA A 2 -17.87 -0.75 -22.76
CA ALA A 2 -18.50 -1.22 -21.52
C ALA A 2 -18.08 -0.52 -20.21
N VAL A 3 -19.05 0.19 -19.61
CA VAL A 3 -19.01 0.60 -18.19
C VAL A 3 -19.10 -0.68 -17.38
N GLY A 4 -17.98 -1.19 -16.92
CA GLY A 4 -17.96 -2.48 -16.27
C GLY A 4 -16.67 -2.72 -15.50
N LYS A 5 -16.51 -2.03 -14.36
CA LYS A 5 -15.97 -2.58 -13.10
C LYS A 5 -15.84 -1.51 -12.01
N THR A 6 -16.96 -1.23 -11.36
CA THR A 6 -16.99 -0.38 -10.15
C THR A 6 -16.89 -1.21 -8.86
N ALA A 7 -17.08 -2.53 -8.93
CA ALA A 7 -17.01 -3.38 -7.76
C ALA A 7 -15.56 -3.50 -7.24
N VAL A 8 -15.37 -3.18 -5.96
CA VAL A 8 -14.11 -3.35 -5.24
C VAL A 8 -14.28 -4.50 -4.26
N LYS A 9 -13.49 -5.57 -4.42
CA LYS A 9 -13.46 -6.68 -3.47
C LYS A 9 -12.67 -6.26 -2.23
N VAL A 10 -13.27 -6.40 -1.05
CA VAL A 10 -12.56 -6.17 0.21
C VAL A 10 -11.94 -7.48 0.68
N VAL A 11 -10.65 -7.44 1.05
CA VAL A 11 -9.94 -8.58 1.63
C VAL A 11 -9.36 -8.16 2.97
N ARG A 12 -9.76 -8.84 4.04
CA ARG A 12 -9.25 -8.63 5.39
C ARG A 12 -8.10 -9.61 5.64
N LEU A 13 -6.87 -9.08 5.74
CA LEU A 13 -5.67 -9.88 5.98
C LEU A 13 -5.38 -10.07 7.48
N GLY A 14 -6.10 -9.34 8.35
CA GLY A 14 -5.85 -9.34 9.78
C GLY A 14 -4.53 -8.67 10.13
N ARG A 15 -3.87 -9.17 11.18
CA ARG A 15 -2.54 -8.74 11.60
C ARG A 15 -1.48 -9.51 10.83
N ILE A 16 -0.59 -8.80 10.16
CA ILE A 16 0.37 -9.40 9.22
C ILE A 16 1.66 -8.59 9.15
N SER A 17 2.81 -9.24 8.95
CA SER A 17 4.07 -8.53 8.72
C SER A 17 4.02 -7.70 7.42
N TYR A 18 4.77 -6.60 7.40
CA TYR A 18 4.83 -5.73 6.23
C TYR A 18 5.28 -6.47 4.97
N HIS A 19 6.29 -7.34 5.08
CA HIS A 19 6.80 -8.13 3.96
C HIS A 19 5.74 -9.07 3.38
N SER A 20 4.98 -9.77 4.22
CA SER A 20 3.93 -10.67 3.76
C SER A 20 2.79 -9.91 3.09
N ALA A 21 2.39 -8.76 3.63
CA ALA A 21 1.40 -7.91 2.98
C ALA A 21 1.89 -7.35 1.64
N MET A 22 3.16 -6.98 1.53
CA MET A 22 3.78 -6.54 0.28
C MET A 22 3.72 -7.63 -0.80
N LYS A 23 3.94 -8.90 -0.44
CA LYS A 23 3.76 -10.04 -1.37
C LYS A 23 2.32 -10.17 -1.86
N VAL A 24 1.34 -9.99 -0.96
CA VAL A 24 -0.08 -10.01 -1.34
C VAL A 24 -0.40 -8.85 -2.29
N GLN A 25 0.09 -7.64 -2.01
CA GLN A 25 -0.03 -6.49 -2.92
C GLN A 25 0.55 -6.80 -4.30
N GLN A 26 1.77 -7.33 -4.37
CA GLN A 26 2.44 -7.70 -5.62
C GLN A 26 1.65 -8.74 -6.42
N GLN A 27 1.05 -9.72 -5.75
CA GLN A 27 0.22 -10.72 -6.40
C GLN A 27 -1.03 -10.09 -7.06
N HIS A 28 -1.72 -9.19 -6.37
CA HIS A 28 -2.87 -8.49 -6.94
C HIS A 28 -2.48 -7.52 -8.05
N ILE A 29 -1.33 -6.85 -7.94
CA ILE A 29 -0.79 -6.01 -9.01
C ILE A 29 -0.51 -6.87 -10.25
N LYS A 30 0.15 -8.02 -10.09
CA LYS A 30 0.43 -8.95 -11.18
C LYS A 30 -0.85 -9.40 -11.89
N GLN A 31 -1.89 -9.74 -11.13
CA GLN A 31 -3.20 -10.07 -11.72
C GLN A 31 -3.77 -8.93 -12.58
N HIS A 32 -3.64 -7.67 -12.16
CA HIS A 32 -4.06 -6.53 -12.97
C HIS A 32 -3.23 -6.37 -14.24
N LEU A 33 -1.91 -6.62 -14.18
CA LEU A 33 -1.03 -6.51 -15.35
C LEU A 33 -1.28 -7.63 -16.36
N ASP A 34 -1.48 -8.86 -15.88
CA ASP A 34 -1.71 -10.04 -16.73
C ASP A 34 -3.13 -10.04 -17.34
N SER A 35 -4.09 -9.37 -16.70
CA SER A 35 -5.51 -9.46 -17.04
C SER A 35 -6.27 -8.15 -16.72
N PRO A 36 -5.95 -7.04 -17.38
CA PRO A 36 -6.39 -5.68 -16.99
C PRO A 36 -7.91 -5.47 -17.06
N ASN A 37 -8.60 -6.23 -17.91
CA ASN A 37 -10.05 -6.12 -18.08
C ASN A 37 -10.83 -7.13 -17.22
N THR A 38 -10.21 -8.22 -16.77
CA THR A 38 -10.89 -9.34 -16.09
C THR A 38 -10.52 -9.50 -14.62
N SER A 39 -9.40 -8.93 -14.16
CA SER A 39 -9.05 -8.88 -12.74
C SER A 39 -9.94 -7.91 -11.94
N PRO A 40 -10.35 -8.26 -10.70
CA PRO A 40 -11.15 -7.39 -9.85
C PRO A 40 -10.31 -6.31 -9.15
N ASN A 41 -10.86 -5.11 -9.01
CA ASN A 41 -10.32 -4.10 -8.10
C ASN A 41 -10.37 -4.62 -6.66
N THR A 42 -9.33 -4.40 -5.87
CA THR A 42 -9.23 -4.96 -4.51
C THR A 42 -8.84 -3.89 -3.50
N LEU A 43 -9.46 -3.92 -2.32
CA LEU A 43 -9.05 -3.16 -1.14
C LEU A 43 -8.55 -4.14 -0.09
N LEU A 44 -7.24 -4.15 0.16
CA LEU A 44 -6.64 -4.93 1.23
C LEU A 44 -6.71 -4.14 2.53
N LEU A 45 -7.19 -4.77 3.59
CA LEU A 45 -7.27 -4.19 4.93
C LEU A 45 -6.43 -5.04 5.89
N CYS A 46 -5.57 -4.40 6.65
CA CYS A 46 -4.71 -5.08 7.60
C CYS A 46 -4.27 -4.17 8.75
N GLU A 47 -3.66 -4.78 9.75
CA GLU A 47 -2.81 -4.12 10.74
C GLU A 47 -1.42 -4.73 10.63
N HIS A 48 -0.37 -3.93 10.87
CA HIS A 48 1.00 -4.42 10.81
C HIS A 48 1.59 -4.72 12.18
N GLU A 49 2.51 -5.68 12.20
CA GLU A 49 3.55 -5.68 13.22
C GLU A 49 4.34 -4.35 13.17
N PRO A 50 4.91 -3.89 14.30
CA PRO A 50 5.66 -2.64 14.33
C PRO A 50 6.69 -2.53 13.19
N VAL A 51 6.53 -1.52 12.34
CA VAL A 51 7.37 -1.34 11.15
C VAL A 51 7.52 0.14 10.79
N TYR A 52 8.76 0.53 10.49
CA TYR A 52 9.06 1.78 9.81
C TYR A 52 9.18 1.52 8.31
N THR A 53 8.49 2.32 7.51
CA THR A 53 8.66 2.30 6.05
C THR A 53 9.12 3.66 5.57
N ILE A 54 9.99 3.69 4.58
CA ILE A 54 10.48 4.94 4.00
C ILE A 54 10.17 5.01 2.52
N GLY A 55 9.55 6.12 2.10
CA GLY A 55 9.14 6.37 0.71
C GLY A 55 10.24 7.00 -0.14
N ILE A 56 9.86 7.34 -1.39
CA ILE A 56 10.76 7.80 -2.45
C ILE A 56 11.18 9.27 -2.32
N ARG A 57 10.48 10.08 -1.53
CA ARG A 57 10.90 11.47 -1.31
C ARG A 57 12.05 11.45 -0.31
N GLN A 58 13.29 11.35 -0.80
CA GLN A 58 14.46 11.32 0.07
C GLN A 58 15.66 12.11 -0.46
N ALA A 59 16.19 12.93 0.44
CA ALA A 59 17.62 13.01 0.74
C ALA A 59 18.05 11.73 1.49
N PRO A 60 19.32 11.29 1.45
CA PRO A 60 19.76 10.03 2.05
C PRO A 60 19.38 9.90 3.53
N TYR A 61 18.56 8.89 3.89
CA TYR A 61 18.27 8.59 5.29
C TYR A 61 19.52 8.02 5.97
N PRO A 62 20.02 8.64 7.05
CA PRO A 62 21.29 8.25 7.66
C PRO A 62 21.28 6.79 8.13
N PRO A 63 22.29 5.97 7.80
CA PRO A 63 22.38 4.58 8.26
C PRO A 63 22.30 4.43 9.80
N LYS A 64 22.83 5.41 10.55
CA LYS A 64 22.74 5.44 12.01
C LYS A 64 21.30 5.53 12.51
N GLU A 65 20.45 6.32 11.86
CA GLU A 65 19.04 6.43 12.22
C GLU A 65 18.27 5.16 11.87
N GLU A 66 18.57 4.53 10.72
CA GLU A 66 17.98 3.23 10.38
C GLU A 66 18.31 2.17 11.44
N GLN A 67 19.58 2.09 11.88
CA GLN A 67 20.00 1.18 12.95
C GLN A 67 19.30 1.50 14.28
N ARG A 68 19.19 2.77 14.64
CA ARG A 68 18.49 3.21 15.87
C ARG A 68 17.03 2.78 15.86
N LEU A 69 16.32 2.93 14.74
CA LEU A 69 14.92 2.53 14.61
C LEU A 69 14.74 1.01 14.67
N LYS A 70 15.62 0.25 14.00
CA LYS A 70 15.61 -1.22 14.11
C LYS A 70 15.84 -1.70 15.54
N ALA A 71 16.71 -1.02 16.30
CA ALA A 71 16.99 -1.34 17.69
C ALA A 71 15.78 -1.13 18.64
N LEU A 72 14.74 -0.40 18.21
CA LEU A 72 13.48 -0.27 18.96
C LEU A 72 12.58 -1.51 18.85
N GLY A 73 12.99 -2.54 18.10
CA GLY A 73 12.23 -3.78 17.93
C GLY A 73 11.19 -3.73 16.81
N ALA A 74 11.25 -2.71 15.95
CA ALA A 74 10.40 -2.61 14.76
C ALA A 74 11.17 -2.96 13.48
N ASP A 75 10.46 -3.54 12.51
CA ASP A 75 11.01 -3.77 11.18
C ASP A 75 11.31 -2.45 10.47
N PHE A 76 12.17 -2.48 9.45
CA PHE A 76 12.46 -1.31 8.61
C PHE A 76 12.53 -1.68 7.13
N PHE A 77 11.74 -1.00 6.31
CA PHE A 77 11.69 -1.24 4.86
C PHE A 77 11.83 0.06 4.04
N ARG A 78 12.63 -0.03 2.98
CA ARG A 78 12.65 0.96 1.89
C ARG A 78 11.61 0.59 0.85
N THR A 79 10.82 1.56 0.40
CA THR A 79 9.61 1.33 -0.40
C THR A 79 9.55 2.29 -1.59
N ASN A 80 8.71 1.97 -2.56
CA ASN A 80 8.47 2.80 -3.74
C ASN A 80 7.25 3.73 -3.59
N ARG A 81 6.63 3.83 -2.40
CA ARG A 81 5.52 4.77 -2.17
C ARG A 81 6.01 6.21 -2.10
N GLY A 82 5.11 7.14 -2.40
CA GLY A 82 5.31 8.57 -2.14
C GLY A 82 5.54 8.88 -0.66
N GLY A 83 5.99 10.11 -0.39
CA GLY A 83 6.15 10.64 0.96
C GLY A 83 7.48 10.27 1.63
N LEU A 84 7.61 10.70 2.89
CA LEU A 84 8.77 10.51 3.76
C LEU A 84 8.67 9.17 4.52
N ILE A 85 9.38 9.05 5.64
CA ILE A 85 9.25 7.95 6.59
C ILE A 85 7.88 7.96 7.28
N THR A 86 7.34 6.78 7.62
CA THR A 86 6.18 6.61 8.50
C THR A 86 6.31 5.34 9.33
N PHE A 87 5.48 5.21 10.36
CA PHE A 87 5.36 4.03 11.22
C PHE A 87 3.99 3.37 11.07
N HIS A 88 3.96 2.05 11.11
CA HIS A 88 2.76 1.25 11.24
C HIS A 88 2.89 0.24 12.38
N GLY A 89 1.78 -0.07 13.04
CA GLY A 89 1.75 -1.01 14.16
C GLY A 89 0.32 -1.39 14.57
N PRO A 90 0.17 -2.22 15.62
CA PRO A 90 -1.14 -2.64 16.12
C PRO A 90 -2.03 -1.47 16.53
N GLY A 91 -3.33 -1.57 16.25
CA GLY A 91 -4.31 -0.50 16.47
C GLY A 91 -4.42 0.51 15.32
N GLN A 92 -3.53 0.44 14.33
CA GLN A 92 -3.61 1.27 13.13
C GLN A 92 -4.16 0.45 11.95
N LEU A 93 -5.37 0.77 11.49
CA LEU A 93 -5.92 0.21 10.26
C LEU A 93 -5.11 0.73 9.05
N VAL A 94 -4.51 -0.19 8.31
CA VAL A 94 -3.79 0.09 7.06
C VAL A 94 -4.60 -0.46 5.89
N CYS A 95 -4.76 0.39 4.87
CA CYS A 95 -5.54 0.10 3.67
C CYS A 95 -4.63 0.17 2.43
N TYR A 96 -4.66 -0.87 1.59
CA TYR A 96 -4.00 -0.87 0.27
C TYR A 96 -5.04 -1.03 -0.84
N PRO A 97 -5.52 0.07 -1.44
CA PRO A 97 -6.36 0.00 -2.63
C PRO A 97 -5.48 -0.38 -3.85
N ILE A 98 -5.73 -1.56 -4.42
CA ILE A 98 -5.09 -2.06 -5.64
C ILE A 98 -6.12 -1.97 -6.78
N LEU A 99 -6.10 -0.82 -7.46
CA LEU A 99 -7.16 -0.40 -8.39
C LEU A 99 -6.60 -0.17 -9.79
N ASN A 100 -7.37 -0.57 -10.81
CA ASN A 100 -7.20 -0.08 -12.16
C ASN A 100 -7.87 1.29 -12.30
N LEU A 101 -7.10 2.38 -12.22
CA LEU A 101 -7.61 3.74 -12.33
C LEU A 101 -8.25 4.05 -13.69
N GLY A 102 -7.97 3.26 -14.73
CA GLY A 102 -8.65 3.37 -16.03
C GLY A 102 -10.14 3.06 -15.96
N CYS A 103 -10.58 2.28 -14.96
CA CYS A 103 -12.00 2.01 -14.68
C CYS A 103 -12.72 3.16 -13.96
N PHE A 104 -11.96 4.17 -13.48
CA PHE A 104 -12.48 5.32 -12.76
C PHE A 104 -12.08 6.61 -13.50
N LYS A 105 -11.00 7.26 -13.04
CA LYS A 105 -10.34 8.38 -13.70
C LYS A 105 -8.83 8.15 -13.64
N LYS A 106 -8.17 8.17 -14.79
CA LYS A 106 -6.72 7.92 -14.94
C LYS A 106 -5.88 9.12 -14.43
N SER A 107 -5.95 9.41 -13.13
CA SER A 107 -5.23 10.49 -12.47
C SER A 107 -4.88 10.13 -11.02
N VAL A 108 -3.57 10.15 -10.71
CA VAL A 108 -3.08 9.88 -9.35
C VAL A 108 -3.52 10.98 -8.37
N ARG A 109 -3.50 12.25 -8.79
CA ARG A 109 -3.95 13.36 -7.94
C ARG A 109 -5.42 13.21 -7.58
N TRP A 110 -6.27 12.92 -8.56
CA TRP A 110 -7.68 12.66 -8.31
C TRP A 110 -7.86 11.51 -7.31
N TYR A 111 -7.18 10.40 -7.52
CA TYR A 111 -7.24 9.24 -6.63
C TYR A 111 -6.89 9.59 -5.18
N VAL A 112 -5.79 10.33 -4.95
CA VAL A 112 -5.40 10.77 -3.61
C VAL A 112 -6.45 11.69 -2.99
N CYS A 113 -6.95 12.68 -3.73
CA CYS A 113 -8.00 13.57 -3.22
C CYS A 113 -9.30 12.83 -2.85
N GLU A 114 -9.68 11.79 -3.60
CA GLU A 114 -10.85 10.98 -3.25
C GLU A 114 -10.64 10.14 -1.99
N LEU A 115 -9.40 9.69 -1.71
CA LEU A 115 -9.09 9.00 -0.45
C LEU A 115 -9.13 9.94 0.75
N GLU A 116 -8.81 11.21 0.56
CA GLU A 116 -8.77 12.23 1.61
C GLU A 116 -10.13 12.87 1.89
N ARG A 117 -11.12 12.66 1.02
CA ARG A 117 -12.44 13.27 1.15
C ARG A 117 -13.22 12.67 2.33
N THR A 118 -13.69 13.55 3.22
CA THR A 118 -14.51 13.26 4.41
C THR A 118 -15.91 13.79 4.28
#